data_AF-F8NKN5-F1
#
_entry.id   AF-F8NKN5-F1
#
_cell.length_a   1.000
_cell.length_b   1.000
_cell.length_c   1.000
_cell.angle_alpha   90.00
_cell.angle_beta   90.00
_cell.angle_gamma   90.00
#
_symmetry.space_group_name_H-M   'P 1'
#
loop_
_entity.id
_entity.type
_entity.pdbx_description
1 polymer ?
#
loop_
_entity_poly.entity_id
_entity_poly.type
_entity_poly.pdbx_seq_one_letter_code
_entity_poly.pdbx_strand_id
1 'polypeptide(L)'
;MCQPTRDIDKSVPTKRSRQVLSLWSLTHHSWPALLLAFVDMLNSMRFGKLDPKSVEAFRKLSRPVKYTDGIGPTQLYPTRKEVDLANSQRLRELPDQIIRYPAADSPGRDSNGRPISHEQMGRLLER
;
A
#
# COMPACT_ATOMS: atom_id res chain seq x y z
N MET A 1 -46.46 -5.10 42.13
CA MET A 1 -45.13 -5.37 42.71
C MET A 1 -44.10 -4.68 41.83
N CYS A 2 -43.77 -3.42 42.13
CA CYS A 2 -42.72 -2.96 43.06
C CYS A 2 -41.29 -3.29 42.58
N GLN A 3 -40.63 -2.25 42.08
CA GLN A 3 -39.19 -2.04 41.76
C GLN A 3 -38.34 -2.01 43.07
N PRO A 4 -36.99 -1.76 43.13
CA PRO A 4 -36.12 -1.13 42.13
C PRO A 4 -34.60 -1.51 42.03
N THR A 5 -34.00 -0.98 40.95
CA THR A 5 -32.64 -0.45 40.67
C THR A 5 -31.37 -0.97 41.38
N ARG A 6 -30.31 -1.16 40.57
CA ARG A 6 -28.93 -0.85 40.95
C ARG A 6 -28.34 0.15 39.97
N ASP A 7 -28.10 1.34 40.48
CA ASP A 7 -27.38 2.44 39.85
C ASP A 7 -25.96 2.02 39.44
N ILE A 8 -25.60 2.25 38.18
CA ILE A 8 -24.20 2.25 37.77
C ILE A 8 -23.70 3.69 37.96
N ASP A 9 -22.95 3.86 39.04
CA ASP A 9 -22.28 5.10 39.42
C ASP A 9 -21.42 5.64 38.27
N LYS A 10 -21.78 6.85 37.81
CA LYS A 10 -21.00 7.67 36.89
C LYS A 10 -19.99 8.51 37.68
N SER A 11 -18.91 7.91 38.16
CA SER A 11 -17.79 8.67 38.69
C SER A 11 -16.46 7.91 38.73
N VAL A 12 -15.95 7.51 37.55
CA VAL A 12 -14.53 7.16 37.42
C VAL A 12 -13.81 8.21 36.57
N PRO A 13 -13.09 9.16 37.18
CA PRO A 13 -12.18 10.02 36.43
C PRO A 13 -10.94 9.20 36.07
N THR A 14 -10.91 8.64 34.86
CA THR A 14 -9.66 8.09 34.31
C THR A 14 -8.77 9.26 33.89
N LYS A 15 -8.08 9.85 34.88
CA LYS A 15 -6.87 10.64 34.67
C LYS A 15 -5.89 9.74 33.91
N ARG A 16 -5.90 9.81 32.58
CA ARG A 16 -4.82 9.31 31.74
C ARG A 16 -3.58 10.13 32.11
N SER A 17 -2.79 9.55 33.00
CA SER A 17 -1.59 10.09 33.59
C SER A 17 -0.64 10.55 32.49
N ARG A 18 -0.35 11.86 32.50
CA ARG A 18 0.63 12.57 31.67
C ARG A 18 2.09 12.14 31.95
N GLN A 19 2.35 10.92 32.40
CA GLN A 19 3.68 10.49 32.86
C GLN A 19 4.36 9.42 32.00
N VAL A 20 3.75 8.95 30.91
CA VAL A 20 4.44 8.02 29.98
C VAL A 20 5.20 8.75 28.86
N LEU A 21 5.09 10.09 28.77
CA LEU A 21 5.75 10.90 27.73
C LEU A 21 7.06 11.56 28.18
N SER A 22 7.59 11.27 29.37
CA SER A 22 8.83 11.91 29.87
C SER A 22 10.10 11.06 29.69
N LEU A 23 9.99 9.78 29.30
CA LEU A 23 11.14 8.87 29.15
C LEU A 23 11.54 8.58 27.69
N TRP A 24 10.79 9.08 26.71
CA TRP A 24 11.10 8.95 25.27
C TRP A 24 11.81 10.19 24.67
N SER A 25 12.18 11.17 25.49
CA SER A 25 12.80 12.43 25.02
C SER A 25 14.34 12.42 25.09
N LEU A 26 14.98 11.38 25.61
CA LEU A 26 16.42 11.37 25.89
C LEU A 26 17.29 10.61 24.87
N THR A 27 16.71 10.06 23.80
CA THR A 27 17.47 9.51 22.67
C THR A 27 16.77 9.88 21.35
N HIS A 28 17.47 10.65 20.49
CA HIS A 28 17.08 11.06 19.12
C HIS A 28 16.06 12.21 18.98
N HIS A 29 16.56 13.43 19.17
CA HIS A 29 15.84 14.72 19.17
C HIS A 29 15.18 15.19 17.85
N SER A 30 14.99 14.35 16.83
CA SER A 30 14.53 14.84 15.50
C SER A 30 13.62 13.88 14.72
N TRP A 31 13.48 12.63 15.16
CA TRP A 31 12.73 11.61 14.42
C TRP A 31 11.19 11.85 14.37
N PRO A 32 10.53 12.34 15.44
CA PRO A 32 9.07 12.52 15.42
C PRO A 32 8.62 13.64 14.47
N ALA A 33 9.37 14.74 14.42
CA ALA A 33 8.97 15.94 13.68
C ALA A 33 9.07 15.75 12.15
N LEU A 34 10.13 15.09 11.68
CA LEU A 34 10.32 14.79 10.26
C LEU A 34 9.27 13.80 9.72
N LEU A 35 8.91 12.79 10.52
CA LEU A 35 7.83 11.86 10.16
C LEU A 35 6.45 12.53 10.15
N LEU A 36 6.18 13.40 11.15
CA LEU A 36 4.90 14.09 11.24
C LEU A 36 4.65 14.98 10.01
N ALA A 37 5.67 15.72 9.57
CA ALA A 37 5.58 16.54 8.37
C ALA A 37 5.25 15.72 7.11
N PHE A 38 5.83 14.53 6.96
CA PHE A 38 5.53 13.66 5.81
C PHE A 38 4.10 13.11 5.85
N VAL A 39 3.62 12.71 7.03
CA VAL A 39 2.24 12.26 7.24
C VAL A 39 1.25 13.38 6.90
N ASP A 40 1.54 14.61 7.30
CA ASP A 40 0.68 15.76 6.99
C ASP A 40 0.60 16.03 5.48
N MET A 41 1.72 15.92 4.75
CA MET A 41 1.73 16.05 3.28
C MET A 41 0.85 14.97 2.61
N LEU A 42 0.93 13.72 3.08
CA LEU A 42 0.10 12.62 2.56
C LEU A 42 -1.40 12.83 2.85
N ASN A 43 -1.73 13.30 4.05
CA ASN A 43 -3.12 13.62 4.40
C ASN A 43 -3.68 14.76 3.54
N SER A 44 -2.88 15.80 3.28
CA SER A 44 -3.27 16.91 2.39
C SER A 44 -3.54 16.42 0.96
N MET A 45 -2.71 15.50 0.43
CA MET A 45 -2.95 14.86 -0.87
C MET A 45 -4.27 14.09 -0.90
N ARG A 46 -4.57 13.33 0.16
CA ARG A 46 -5.81 12.54 0.28
C ARG A 46 -7.08 13.38 0.13
N PHE A 47 -7.07 14.60 0.65
CA PHE A 47 -8.21 15.53 0.56
C PHE A 47 -8.16 16.47 -0.65
N GLY A 48 -7.16 16.33 -1.52
CA GLY A 48 -6.98 17.20 -2.70
C GLY A 48 -6.57 18.64 -2.35
N LYS A 49 -5.97 18.87 -1.18
CA LYS A 49 -5.56 20.20 -0.68
C LYS A 49 -4.04 20.32 -0.55
N LEU A 50 -3.32 20.14 -1.65
CA LEU A 50 -1.87 20.26 -1.65
C LEU A 50 -1.44 21.74 -1.66
N ASP A 51 -0.71 22.16 -0.63
CA ASP A 51 -0.10 23.48 -0.59
C ASP A 51 1.19 23.52 -1.45
N PRO A 52 1.65 24.71 -1.89
CA PRO A 52 2.84 24.84 -2.72
C PRO A 52 4.11 24.23 -2.13
N LYS A 53 4.28 24.23 -0.79
CA LYS A 53 5.48 23.66 -0.15
C LYS A 53 5.46 22.14 -0.26
N SER A 54 4.31 21.50 -0.06
CA SER A 54 4.14 20.06 -0.27
C SER A 54 4.44 19.65 -1.71
N VAL A 55 3.96 20.42 -2.70
CA VAL A 55 4.26 20.17 -4.12
C VAL A 55 5.77 20.26 -4.40
N GLU A 56 6.43 21.27 -3.87
CA GLU A 56 7.89 21.41 -4.01
C GLU A 56 8.65 20.25 -3.34
N ALA A 57 8.19 19.81 -2.16
CA ALA A 57 8.77 18.68 -1.45
C ALA A 57 8.67 17.38 -2.27
N PHE A 58 7.50 17.07 -2.86
CA PHE A 58 7.34 15.90 -3.73
C PHE A 58 8.22 15.98 -4.99
N ARG A 59 8.37 17.17 -5.59
CA ARG A 59 9.28 17.34 -6.75
C ARG A 59 10.72 17.00 -6.39
N LYS A 60 11.20 17.38 -5.20
CA LYS A 60 12.54 17.04 -4.70
C LYS A 60 12.78 15.53 -4.54
N LEU A 61 11.72 14.72 -4.43
CA LEU A 61 11.83 13.25 -4.37
C LEU A 61 12.14 12.59 -5.73
N SER A 62 12.11 13.34 -6.83
CA SER A 62 12.43 12.82 -8.19
C SER A 62 13.93 12.55 -8.41
N ARG A 63 14.77 12.81 -7.40
CA ARG A 63 16.20 12.52 -7.43
C ARG A 63 16.47 11.01 -7.60
N PRO A 64 17.51 10.60 -8.36
CA PRO A 64 17.92 9.21 -8.41
C PRO A 64 18.30 8.69 -7.01
N VAL A 65 17.80 7.50 -6.65
CA VAL A 65 18.16 6.81 -5.40
C VAL A 65 19.15 5.70 -5.73
N LYS A 66 20.28 5.67 -5.03
CA LYS A 66 21.29 4.61 -5.16
C LYS A 66 21.01 3.51 -4.15
N TYR A 67 21.00 2.26 -4.61
CA TYR A 67 20.81 1.06 -3.79
C TYR A 67 22.11 0.24 -3.82
N THR A 68 22.55 -0.22 -2.66
CA THR A 68 23.82 -0.94 -2.49
C THR A 68 23.68 -2.46 -2.52
N ASP A 69 22.46 -2.96 -2.37
CA ASP A 69 22.11 -4.38 -2.27
C ASP A 69 21.74 -5.01 -3.63
N GLY A 70 21.73 -4.22 -4.71
CA GLY A 70 21.31 -4.65 -6.04
C GLY A 70 19.80 -4.82 -6.21
N ILE A 71 19.00 -4.57 -5.17
CA ILE A 71 17.54 -4.64 -5.22
C ILE A 71 17.01 -3.22 -5.42
N GLY A 72 16.54 -2.95 -6.63
CA GLY A 72 15.90 -1.67 -6.94
C GLY A 72 14.51 -1.52 -6.33
N PRO A 73 13.97 -0.30 -6.31
CA PRO A 73 12.65 -0.03 -5.75
C PRO A 73 11.55 -0.57 -6.65
N THR A 74 10.38 -0.81 -6.06
CA THR A 74 9.15 -1.03 -6.82
C THR A 74 8.74 0.25 -7.51
N GLN A 75 8.60 0.20 -8.84
CA GLN A 75 8.04 1.28 -9.63
C GLN A 75 6.52 1.12 -9.73
N LEU A 76 5.79 2.21 -9.49
CA LEU A 76 4.32 2.21 -9.56
C LEU A 76 3.88 3.02 -10.78
N TYR A 77 2.96 2.46 -11.56
CA TYR A 77 2.44 3.06 -12.79
C TYR A 77 0.90 3.07 -12.78
N PRO A 78 0.27 4.04 -13.46
CA PRO A 78 -1.18 4.14 -13.50
C PRO A 78 -1.84 3.07 -14.39
N THR A 79 -1.15 2.54 -15.41
CA THR A 79 -1.72 1.54 -16.34
C THR A 79 -0.94 0.24 -16.37
N ARG A 80 -1.65 -0.87 -16.67
CA ARG A 80 -1.03 -2.19 -16.88
C ARG A 80 0.01 -2.16 -18.00
N LYS A 81 -0.27 -1.46 -19.10
CA LYS A 81 0.65 -1.34 -20.24
C LYS A 81 2.00 -0.74 -19.85
N GLU A 82 2.01 0.28 -18.98
CA GLU A 82 3.23 0.89 -18.48
C GLU A 82 3.99 -0.07 -17.54
N VAL A 83 3.27 -0.79 -16.67
CA VAL A 83 3.86 -1.85 -15.83
C VAL A 83 4.51 -2.93 -16.68
N ASP A 84 3.82 -3.44 -17.70
CA ASP A 84 4.31 -4.50 -18.57
C ASP A 84 5.55 -4.07 -19.34
N LEU A 85 5.56 -2.82 -19.84
CA LEU A 85 6.71 -2.24 -20.52
C LEU A 85 7.92 -2.11 -19.58
N ALA A 86 7.72 -1.55 -18.39
CA ALA A 86 8.80 -1.35 -17.41
C ALA A 86 9.37 -2.68 -16.92
N ASN A 87 8.51 -3.64 -16.59
CA ASN A 87 8.92 -4.98 -16.16
C ASN A 87 9.68 -5.72 -17.28
N SER A 88 9.18 -5.67 -18.52
CA SER A 88 9.85 -6.32 -19.66
C SER A 88 11.19 -5.66 -19.99
N GLN A 89 11.30 -4.33 -19.87
CA GLN A 89 12.57 -3.63 -20.02
C GLN A 89 13.56 -4.07 -18.93
N ARG A 90 13.15 -4.05 -17.67
CA ARG A 90 14.00 -4.43 -16.54
C ARG A 90 14.45 -5.88 -16.61
N LEU A 91 13.58 -6.79 -17.06
CA LEU A 91 13.93 -8.20 -17.27
C LEU A 91 15.01 -8.36 -18.35
N ARG A 92 14.96 -7.57 -19.44
CA ARG A 92 15.97 -7.59 -20.51
C ARG A 92 17.31 -7.01 -20.11
N GLU A 93 17.35 -6.16 -19.09
CA GLU A 93 18.59 -5.58 -18.56
C GLU A 93 19.36 -6.55 -17.65
N LEU A 94 18.73 -7.67 -17.24
CA LEU A 94 19.42 -8.70 -16.46
C LEU A 94 20.41 -9.48 -17.34
N PRO A 95 21.62 -9.79 -16.82
CA PRO A 95 22.71 -10.37 -17.62
C PRO A 95 22.54 -11.87 -17.94
N ASP A 96 21.46 -12.50 -17.49
CA ASP A 96 21.27 -13.96 -17.54
C ASP A 96 20.28 -14.40 -18.63
N GLN A 97 20.20 -15.71 -18.86
CA GLN A 97 19.34 -16.31 -19.86
C GLN A 97 17.85 -16.24 -19.48
N ILE A 98 16.99 -16.08 -20.48
CA ILE A 98 15.54 -16.06 -20.30
C ILE A 98 15.03 -17.48 -20.10
N ILE A 99 14.40 -17.74 -18.95
CA ILE A 99 13.64 -18.98 -18.69
C ILE A 99 12.15 -18.68 -18.91
N ARG A 100 11.48 -19.50 -19.72
CA ARG A 100 10.06 -19.35 -20.03
C ARG A 100 9.22 -20.35 -19.25
N TYR A 101 8.12 -19.86 -18.66
CA TYR A 101 7.12 -20.65 -17.97
C TYR A 101 5.77 -20.47 -18.68
N PRO A 102 5.48 -21.22 -19.75
CA PRO A 102 4.21 -21.10 -20.46
C PRO A 102 3.06 -21.56 -19.57
N ALA A 103 2.00 -20.78 -19.51
CA ALA A 103 0.76 -21.19 -18.87
C ALA A 103 0.01 -22.20 -19.76
N ALA A 104 -0.78 -23.07 -19.12
CA ALA A 104 -1.69 -23.98 -19.81
C ALA A 104 -3.09 -23.85 -19.21
N ASP A 105 -4.03 -23.37 -20.01
CA ASP A 105 -5.43 -23.21 -19.60
C ASP A 105 -6.22 -24.47 -19.96
N SER A 106 -7.02 -24.96 -19.01
CA SER A 106 -7.89 -26.13 -19.20
C SER A 106 -9.35 -25.78 -18.98
N PRO A 107 -10.29 -26.33 -19.76
CA PRO A 107 -11.71 -26.05 -19.58
C PRO A 107 -12.21 -26.48 -18.20
N GLY A 108 -12.95 -25.58 -17.55
CA GLY A 108 -13.60 -25.84 -16.27
C GLY A 108 -14.95 -26.55 -16.42
N ARG A 109 -15.74 -26.50 -15.35
CA ARG A 109 -17.15 -26.90 -15.37
C ARG A 109 -18.04 -25.67 -15.18
N ASP A 110 -19.23 -25.69 -15.78
CA ASP A 110 -20.25 -24.66 -15.58
C ASP A 110 -20.92 -24.80 -14.20
N SER A 111 -21.88 -23.92 -13.89
CA SER A 111 -22.65 -23.94 -12.64
C SER A 111 -23.50 -25.21 -12.46
N ASN A 112 -23.73 -25.97 -13.54
CA ASN A 112 -24.49 -27.22 -13.56
C ASN A 112 -23.57 -28.44 -13.53
N GLY A 113 -22.26 -28.25 -13.37
CA GLY A 113 -21.26 -29.33 -13.38
C GLY A 113 -20.93 -29.90 -14.76
N ARG A 114 -21.43 -29.30 -15.85
CA ARG A 114 -21.15 -29.74 -17.22
C ARG A 114 -19.76 -29.23 -17.66
N PRO A 115 -18.99 -30.03 -18.42
CA PRO A 115 -17.70 -29.57 -18.92
C PRO A 115 -17.89 -28.41 -19.91
N ILE A 116 -17.09 -27.37 -19.76
CA ILE A 116 -17.03 -26.24 -20.68
C ILE A 116 -16.22 -26.67 -21.91
N SER A 117 -16.68 -26.35 -23.12
CA SER A 117 -15.90 -26.63 -24.33
C SER A 117 -14.73 -25.64 -24.48
N HIS A 118 -13.70 -26.00 -25.27
CA HIS A 118 -12.59 -25.07 -25.55
C HIS A 118 -13.04 -23.76 -26.19
N GLU A 119 -14.03 -23.81 -27.08
CA GLU A 119 -14.61 -22.62 -27.71
C GLU A 119 -15.32 -21.72 -26.67
N GLN A 120 -16.10 -22.33 -25.76
CA GLN A 120 -16.76 -21.60 -24.68
C GLN A 120 -15.75 -21.00 -23.70
N MET A 121 -14.67 -21.74 -23.38
CA MET A 121 -13.58 -21.24 -22.55
C MET A 121 -12.93 -19.99 -23.15
N GLY A 122 -12.61 -20.01 -24.47
CA GLY A 122 -12.05 -18.85 -25.16
C GLY A 122 -12.91 -17.59 -25.01
N ARG A 123 -14.22 -17.71 -25.28
CA ARG A 123 -15.16 -16.60 -25.12
C ARG A 123 -15.29 -16.10 -23.68
N LEU A 124 -15.10 -16.97 -22.68
CA LEU A 124 -15.17 -16.61 -21.27
C LEU A 124 -13.91 -15.88 -20.79
N LEU A 125 -12.74 -16.19 -21.36
CA LEU A 125 -11.45 -15.59 -21.01
C LEU A 125 -11.18 -14.27 -21.72
N GLU A 126 -11.80 -14.01 -22.87
CA GLU A 126 -11.64 -12.77 -23.66
C GLU A 126 -12.44 -11.56 -23.15
N ARG A 127 -12.88 -11.56 -21.88
CA ARG A 127 -13.60 -10.44 -21.24
C ARG A 127 -12.68 -9.39 -20.65
#